data_AF-A0A2I0IUF1-F1
#
_entry.id   AF-A0A2I0IUF1-F1
#
_cell.length_a   1.000
_cell.length_b   1.000
_cell.length_c   1.000
_cell.angle_alpha   90.00
_cell.angle_beta   90.00
_cell.angle_gamma   90.00
#
_symmetry.space_group_name_H-M   'P 1'
#
loop_
_entity.id
_entity.type
_entity.pdbx_description
1 polymer ?
#
loop_
_entity_poly.entity_id
_entity_poly.type
_entity_poly.pdbx_seq_one_letter_code
_entity_poly.pdbx_strand_id
1 'polypeptide(L)'
;MVLTGLVNVEEASNLRKLIMESRAITADIFSGILDKRDAELLAEVRNFANGSRRKGFHIVHICTEMEPLVSIGSLASYVTGLSRALQRKGHMVEVILPKYASLDLDKVEGLREIKAESYSYFNGQLRGNRIWTGVIYGIGVTFIEPLYYSSFFNRDRVYGYSDDFERFIYFSRASLDYLVKSGKKPDVIHVHNWETSVVGPLFWDIFVKQGLESTRIVLTCHDLQSQCLEQPDKLALCGLDPAQLHRLDRLQDNAKASLVNLLKGGVVYSNKVVIVSSFHSKGRIIRDFSHGLEPTLAIHKEKLLVTPPGFDNSKWDPFTDRFLPKTYSADNMEGKVVCKVALQQQVTLPANASVALVGCILEEVSDIDLKALKKIIWGNTKKNVQFIFMRMGKMQSPDKVLESFVEEVKDKNVRFINRDDEALLHLICAGSDIILCPQHDPVHQVPISNPSKWKRNIAEAMEKDFSWDAECSNVHISAYEAVKNL
;
A
#
# COMPACT_ATOMS: atom_id res chain seq x y z
N MET A 1 -4.57 -14.43 -37.12
CA MET A 1 -3.17 -14.36 -37.58
C MET A 1 -2.76 -15.70 -38.16
N VAL A 2 -2.42 -15.75 -39.45
CA VAL A 2 -1.95 -16.98 -40.09
C VAL A 2 -0.44 -16.82 -40.28
N LEU A 3 0.34 -17.43 -39.40
CA LEU A 3 1.82 -17.47 -39.45
C LEU A 3 2.29 -18.48 -40.53
N THR A 4 1.75 -18.36 -41.74
CA THR A 4 2.03 -19.27 -42.85
C THR A 4 3.49 -19.13 -43.29
N GLY A 5 4.26 -20.21 -43.15
CA GLY A 5 5.65 -20.32 -43.64
C GLY A 5 6.75 -20.11 -42.60
N LEU A 6 6.42 -19.66 -41.38
CA LEU A 6 7.42 -19.37 -40.34
C LEU A 6 7.52 -20.44 -39.23
N VAL A 7 6.56 -21.38 -39.21
CA VAL A 7 6.37 -22.40 -38.18
C VAL A 7 5.94 -23.68 -38.88
N ASN A 8 6.53 -24.82 -38.52
CA ASN A 8 6.12 -26.11 -39.08
C ASN A 8 4.84 -26.64 -38.37
N VAL A 9 4.23 -27.69 -38.94
CA VAL A 9 2.95 -28.24 -38.45
C VAL A 9 3.05 -28.78 -37.02
N GLU A 10 4.19 -29.36 -36.66
CA GLU A 10 4.43 -29.92 -35.33
C GLU A 10 4.58 -28.82 -34.27
N GLU A 11 5.38 -27.80 -34.57
CA GLU A 11 5.58 -26.62 -33.72
C GLU A 11 4.27 -25.83 -33.53
N ALA A 12 3.46 -25.69 -34.60
CA ALA A 12 2.13 -25.09 -34.51
C ALA A 12 1.16 -25.90 -33.61
N SER A 13 1.23 -27.23 -33.66
CA SER A 13 0.41 -28.10 -32.81
C SER A 13 0.82 -28.00 -31.33
N ASN A 14 2.11 -27.98 -31.05
CA ASN A 14 2.65 -27.82 -29.70
C ASN A 14 2.28 -26.46 -29.09
N LEU A 15 2.39 -25.37 -29.85
CA LEU A 15 1.98 -24.04 -29.41
C LEU A 15 0.47 -23.96 -29.12
N ARG A 16 -0.38 -24.57 -29.96
CA ARG A 16 -1.83 -24.64 -29.69
C ARG A 16 -2.14 -25.39 -28.40
N LYS A 17 -1.48 -26.52 -28.16
CA LYS A 17 -1.65 -27.29 -26.93
C LYS A 17 -1.24 -26.47 -25.69
N LEU A 18 -0.10 -25.78 -25.78
CA LEU A 18 0.43 -24.93 -24.70
C LEU A 18 -0.53 -23.78 -24.35
N ILE A 19 -1.08 -23.09 -25.37
CA ILE A 19 -2.07 -22.03 -25.23
C ILE A 19 -3.39 -22.57 -24.63
N MET A 20 -3.85 -23.75 -25.05
CA MET A 20 -5.07 -24.34 -24.52
C MET A 20 -4.95 -24.78 -23.05
N GLU A 21 -3.76 -25.18 -22.61
CA GLU A 21 -3.47 -25.56 -21.23
C GLU A 21 -3.23 -24.34 -20.32
N SER A 22 -2.81 -23.18 -20.85
CA SER A 22 -2.43 -21.98 -20.09
C SER A 22 -3.50 -20.88 -20.06
N ARG A 23 -4.79 -21.23 -20.21
CA ARG A 23 -5.94 -20.31 -20.44
C ARG A 23 -6.02 -19.04 -19.56
N ALA A 24 -5.38 -19.01 -18.38
CA ALA A 24 -5.38 -17.88 -17.46
C ALA A 24 -4.34 -16.77 -17.76
N ILE A 25 -3.30 -17.05 -18.57
CA ILE A 25 -2.15 -16.14 -18.76
C ILE A 25 -2.19 -15.42 -20.13
N THR A 26 -2.97 -15.94 -21.07
CA THR A 26 -2.96 -15.48 -22.46
C THR A 26 -3.61 -14.11 -22.71
N ALA A 27 -4.49 -13.63 -21.83
CA ALA A 27 -5.22 -12.38 -22.07
C ALA A 27 -4.32 -11.13 -21.96
N ASP A 28 -3.34 -11.15 -21.05
CA ASP A 28 -2.49 -9.98 -20.75
C ASP A 28 -1.38 -9.73 -21.80
N ILE A 29 -1.05 -10.73 -22.61
CA ILE A 29 0.03 -10.63 -23.60
C ILE A 29 -0.47 -10.02 -24.93
N PHE A 30 -1.74 -10.23 -25.29
CA PHE A 30 -2.24 -9.85 -26.61
C PHE A 30 -2.56 -8.36 -26.79
N SER A 31 -2.66 -7.58 -25.70
CA SER A 31 -2.94 -6.14 -25.79
C SER A 31 -1.75 -5.32 -26.34
N GLY A 32 -0.51 -5.82 -26.22
CA GLY A 32 0.71 -5.18 -26.72
C GLY A 32 1.26 -5.76 -28.04
N ILE A 33 0.52 -6.65 -28.69
CA ILE A 33 1.00 -7.46 -29.84
C ILE A 33 0.41 -7.02 -31.18
N LEU A 34 -0.66 -6.22 -31.18
CA LEU A 34 -1.36 -5.79 -32.40
C LEU A 34 -0.47 -4.97 -33.36
N ASP A 35 0.58 -4.32 -32.86
CA ASP A 35 1.48 -3.46 -33.65
C ASP A 35 2.84 -4.11 -33.99
N LYS A 36 3.07 -5.37 -33.61
CA LYS A 36 4.37 -6.05 -33.83
C LYS A 36 4.40 -6.83 -35.14
N ARG A 37 5.57 -6.90 -35.78
CA ARG A 37 5.78 -7.68 -37.01
C ARG A 37 5.81 -9.18 -36.71
N ASP A 38 5.40 -10.01 -37.67
CA ASP A 38 5.24 -11.46 -37.52
C ASP A 38 6.48 -12.16 -36.92
N ALA A 39 7.70 -11.73 -37.27
CA ALA A 39 8.94 -12.31 -36.77
C ALA A 39 9.21 -12.02 -35.27
N GLU A 40 8.88 -10.82 -34.81
CA GLU A 40 9.02 -10.41 -33.40
C GLU A 40 7.97 -11.13 -32.54
N LEU A 41 6.76 -11.23 -33.06
CA LEU A 41 5.65 -11.97 -32.46
C LEU A 41 5.98 -13.46 -32.33
N LEU A 42 6.61 -14.05 -33.34
CA LEU A 42 7.12 -15.42 -33.29
C LEU A 42 8.25 -15.62 -32.30
N ALA A 43 9.16 -14.65 -32.17
CA ALA A 43 10.23 -14.71 -31.17
C ALA A 43 9.65 -14.66 -29.75
N GLU A 44 8.64 -13.82 -29.49
CA GLU A 44 7.91 -13.78 -28.22
C GLU A 44 7.17 -15.09 -27.92
N VAL A 45 6.47 -15.65 -28.90
CA VAL A 45 5.75 -16.93 -28.76
C VAL A 45 6.72 -18.11 -28.52
N ARG A 46 7.89 -18.12 -29.16
CA ARG A 46 8.93 -19.13 -28.91
C ARG A 46 9.60 -18.95 -27.56
N ASN A 47 9.82 -17.71 -27.12
CA ASN A 47 10.30 -17.41 -25.78
C ASN A 47 9.26 -17.77 -24.71
N PHE A 48 7.97 -17.77 -25.02
CA PHE A 48 6.93 -18.29 -24.11
C PHE A 48 7.06 -19.81 -23.91
N ALA A 49 7.39 -20.56 -24.97
CA ALA A 49 7.61 -22.01 -24.88
C ALA A 49 8.91 -22.37 -24.11
N ASN A 50 9.95 -21.53 -24.21
CA ASN A 50 11.26 -21.73 -23.58
C ASN A 50 11.45 -20.98 -22.25
N GLY A 51 10.54 -20.06 -21.92
CA GLY A 51 10.56 -19.35 -20.65
C GLY A 51 10.31 -20.34 -19.53
N SER A 52 11.27 -20.47 -18.61
CA SER A 52 11.03 -21.05 -17.29
C SER A 52 9.67 -20.55 -16.83
N ARG A 53 8.66 -21.44 -16.72
CA ARG A 53 7.40 -21.15 -16.03
C ARG A 53 7.82 -20.64 -14.65
N ARG A 54 7.92 -19.31 -14.46
CA ARG A 54 8.09 -18.75 -13.12
C ARG A 54 6.84 -19.20 -12.40
N LYS A 55 6.98 -20.22 -11.54
CA LYS A 55 5.86 -20.72 -10.75
C LYS A 55 5.40 -19.53 -9.93
N GLY A 56 4.21 -19.02 -10.22
CA GLY A 56 3.62 -17.93 -9.44
C GLY A 56 3.60 -18.34 -7.96
N PHE A 57 3.95 -17.41 -7.08
CA PHE A 57 3.84 -17.62 -5.65
C PHE A 57 2.38 -17.69 -5.21
N HIS A 58 2.10 -18.52 -4.21
CA HIS A 58 0.91 -18.38 -3.38
C HIS A 58 1.23 -17.44 -2.20
N ILE A 59 0.60 -16.27 -2.20
CA ILE A 59 0.82 -15.21 -1.23
C ILE A 59 -0.48 -14.99 -0.45
N VAL A 60 -0.40 -15.02 0.88
CA VAL A 60 -1.51 -14.66 1.75
C VAL A 60 -1.12 -13.39 2.50
N HIS A 61 -1.81 -12.29 2.22
CA HIS A 61 -1.73 -11.11 3.05
C HIS A 61 -2.56 -11.28 4.32
N ILE A 62 -1.98 -10.96 5.47
CA ILE A 62 -2.73 -10.78 6.73
C ILE A 62 -2.62 -9.29 7.05
N CYS A 63 -3.73 -8.59 6.97
CA CYS A 63 -3.76 -7.14 7.16
C CYS A 63 -5.04 -6.71 7.88
N THR A 64 -5.09 -5.43 8.23
CA THR A 64 -6.22 -4.79 8.89
C THR A 64 -7.12 -4.02 7.91
N GLU A 65 -6.60 -3.71 6.71
CA GLU A 65 -7.26 -2.86 5.74
C GLU A 65 -7.12 -3.37 4.30
N MET A 66 -8.16 -3.13 3.49
CA MET A 66 -8.18 -3.41 2.06
C MET A 66 -9.32 -2.61 1.42
N GLU A 67 -9.05 -1.87 0.34
CA GLU A 67 -10.09 -1.22 -0.44
C GLU A 67 -10.90 -2.22 -1.27
N PRO A 68 -12.21 -1.98 -1.46
CA PRO A 68 -13.06 -0.96 -0.84
C PRO A 68 -13.70 -1.39 0.49
N LEU A 69 -13.23 -2.48 1.10
CA LEU A 69 -13.88 -3.11 2.26
C LEU A 69 -13.65 -2.33 3.56
N VAL A 70 -12.40 -1.92 3.79
CA VAL A 70 -11.95 -1.13 4.94
C VAL A 70 -10.95 -0.09 4.41
N SER A 71 -11.47 1.07 4.01
CA SER A 71 -10.71 2.17 3.42
C SER A 71 -10.43 3.27 4.44
N ILE A 72 -9.41 3.09 5.29
CA ILE A 72 -9.11 4.05 6.37
C ILE A 72 -7.84 4.84 6.08
N GLY A 73 -6.76 4.15 5.74
CA GLY A 73 -5.48 4.75 5.44
C GLY A 73 -4.84 4.18 4.17
N SER A 74 -3.58 4.54 3.96
CA SER A 74 -2.80 4.15 2.78
C SER A 74 -2.56 2.63 2.69
N LEU A 75 -2.67 1.89 3.80
CA LEU A 75 -2.57 0.42 3.78
C LEU A 75 -3.68 -0.21 2.93
N ALA A 76 -4.91 0.31 2.99
CA ALA A 76 -6.05 -0.24 2.26
C ALA A 76 -5.81 -0.26 0.75
N SER A 77 -5.41 0.89 0.20
CA SER A 77 -5.14 1.06 -1.23
C SER A 77 -3.89 0.29 -1.63
N TYR A 78 -2.90 0.21 -0.73
CA TYR A 78 -1.68 -0.55 -0.95
C TYR A 78 -1.91 -2.04 -1.11
N VAL A 79 -2.60 -2.68 -0.16
CA VAL A 79 -2.91 -4.12 -0.23
C VAL A 79 -3.68 -4.43 -1.50
N THR A 80 -4.66 -3.58 -1.84
CA THR A 80 -5.51 -3.76 -3.03
C THR A 80 -4.70 -3.63 -4.32
N GLY A 81 -3.92 -2.55 -4.45
CA GLY A 81 -3.10 -2.28 -5.62
C GLY A 81 -2.03 -3.33 -5.83
N LEU A 82 -1.29 -3.68 -4.78
CA LEU A 82 -0.27 -4.72 -4.81
C LEU A 82 -0.89 -6.09 -5.16
N SER A 83 -1.99 -6.48 -4.53
CA SER A 83 -2.62 -7.77 -4.78
C SER A 83 -3.07 -7.90 -6.25
N ARG A 84 -3.66 -6.84 -6.82
CA ARG A 84 -4.07 -6.81 -8.24
C ARG A 84 -2.89 -6.86 -9.20
N ALA A 85 -1.81 -6.14 -8.90
CA ALA A 85 -0.59 -6.18 -9.71
C ALA A 85 0.06 -7.57 -9.67
N LEU A 86 0.12 -8.20 -8.50
CA LEU A 86 0.64 -9.56 -8.34
C LEU A 86 -0.22 -10.60 -9.07
N GLN A 87 -1.55 -10.47 -9.04
CA GLN A 87 -2.45 -11.35 -9.82
C GLN A 87 -2.20 -11.25 -11.32
N ARG A 88 -2.08 -10.03 -11.87
CA ARG A 88 -1.73 -9.80 -13.29
C ARG A 88 -0.36 -10.38 -13.67
N LYS A 89 0.56 -10.47 -12.70
CA LYS A 89 1.86 -11.13 -12.86
C LYS A 89 1.81 -12.65 -12.66
N GLY A 90 0.62 -13.24 -12.52
CA GLY A 90 0.40 -14.68 -12.45
C GLY A 90 0.57 -15.30 -11.05
N HIS A 91 0.57 -14.49 -9.99
CA HIS A 91 0.62 -14.96 -8.61
C HIS A 91 -0.77 -15.24 -8.05
N MET A 92 -0.89 -16.24 -7.17
CA MET A 92 -2.12 -16.51 -6.44
C MET A 92 -2.11 -15.70 -5.15
N VAL A 93 -2.99 -14.70 -5.06
CA VAL A 93 -3.05 -13.79 -3.92
C VAL A 93 -4.37 -13.95 -3.18
N GLU A 94 -4.28 -14.06 -1.86
CA GLU A 94 -5.42 -14.08 -0.94
C GLU A 94 -5.18 -13.07 0.19
N VAL A 95 -6.26 -12.60 0.80
CA VAL A 95 -6.23 -11.62 1.89
C VAL A 95 -7.07 -12.12 3.06
N ILE A 96 -6.51 -12.08 4.27
CA ILE A 96 -7.22 -12.35 5.51
C ILE A 96 -7.39 -11.02 6.26
N LEU A 97 -8.63 -10.73 6.65
CA LEU A 97 -9.04 -9.50 7.35
C LEU A 97 -9.87 -9.84 8.61
N PRO A 98 -9.90 -8.97 9.62
CA PRO A 98 -10.92 -9.04 10.66
C PRO A 98 -12.31 -8.77 10.07
N LYS A 99 -13.35 -9.44 10.59
CA LYS A 99 -14.73 -9.11 10.22
C LYS A 99 -15.22 -7.88 10.98
N TYR A 100 -14.89 -6.69 10.49
CA TYR A 100 -15.37 -5.44 11.10
C TYR A 100 -16.88 -5.23 10.90
N ALA A 101 -17.51 -4.50 11.83
CA ALA A 101 -18.89 -4.03 11.68
C ALA A 101 -19.10 -3.17 10.42
N SER A 102 -18.08 -2.38 10.07
CA SER A 102 -18.12 -1.40 8.99
C SER A 102 -17.81 -1.97 7.60
N LEU A 103 -17.63 -3.30 7.47
CA LEU A 103 -17.33 -3.92 6.19
C LEU A 103 -18.49 -3.72 5.20
N ASP A 104 -18.17 -3.17 4.04
CA ASP A 104 -19.07 -3.13 2.89
C ASP A 104 -19.09 -4.50 2.19
N LEU A 105 -19.90 -5.41 2.76
CA LEU A 105 -20.00 -6.81 2.32
C LEU A 105 -20.71 -6.98 0.97
N ASP A 106 -21.45 -5.98 0.50
CA ASP A 106 -22.17 -6.02 -0.78
C ASP A 106 -21.21 -6.08 -1.98
N LYS A 107 -19.96 -5.62 -1.77
CA LYS A 107 -18.89 -5.68 -2.77
C LYS A 107 -18.16 -7.02 -2.82
N VAL A 108 -18.49 -7.96 -1.93
CA VAL A 108 -17.86 -9.28 -1.87
C VAL A 108 -18.69 -10.30 -2.63
N GLU A 109 -18.14 -10.78 -3.73
CA GLU A 109 -18.78 -11.82 -4.55
C GLU A 109 -18.71 -13.18 -3.84
N GLY A 110 -19.83 -13.90 -3.84
CA GLY A 110 -19.90 -15.26 -3.30
C GLY A 110 -19.66 -15.35 -1.79
N LEU A 111 -19.91 -14.26 -1.05
CA LEU A 111 -19.73 -14.22 0.40
C LEU A 111 -20.53 -15.34 1.08
N ARG A 112 -19.82 -16.18 1.86
CA ARG A 112 -20.43 -17.27 2.63
C ARG A 112 -19.67 -17.57 3.90
N GLU A 113 -20.41 -17.97 4.93
CA GLU A 113 -19.85 -18.56 6.13
C GLU A 113 -19.41 -20.02 5.86
N ILE A 114 -18.19 -20.36 6.26
CA ILE A 114 -17.73 -21.74 6.30
C ILE A 114 -18.29 -22.40 7.55
N LYS A 115 -19.18 -23.38 7.36
CA LYS A 115 -19.73 -24.21 8.44
C LYS A 115 -18.72 -25.25 8.91
N ALA A 116 -17.66 -24.79 9.58
CA ALA A 116 -16.65 -25.64 10.19
C ALA A 116 -16.21 -25.07 11.54
N GLU A 117 -15.86 -25.96 12.46
CA GLU A 117 -15.29 -25.56 13.74
C GLU A 117 -13.91 -24.91 13.54
N SER A 118 -13.80 -23.65 13.99
CA SER A 118 -12.56 -22.88 14.00
C SER A 118 -12.34 -22.34 15.40
N TYR A 119 -11.21 -22.71 16.01
CA TYR A 119 -10.85 -22.31 17.37
C TYR A 119 -9.43 -21.77 17.41
N SER A 120 -9.23 -20.74 18.23
CA SER A 120 -7.92 -20.13 18.45
C SER A 120 -7.64 -19.98 19.92
N TYR A 121 -6.40 -20.24 20.33
CA TYR A 121 -5.99 -20.00 21.70
C TYR A 121 -6.01 -18.50 21.98
N PHE A 122 -6.71 -18.10 23.04
CA PHE A 122 -6.58 -16.77 23.61
C PHE A 122 -6.85 -16.75 25.11
N ASN A 123 -5.91 -16.19 25.87
CA ASN A 123 -6.00 -16.00 27.32
C ASN A 123 -6.36 -17.31 28.06
N GLY A 124 -5.57 -18.36 27.84
CA GLY A 124 -5.71 -19.66 28.52
C GLY A 124 -6.84 -20.55 28.00
N GLN A 125 -7.59 -20.15 26.97
CA GLN A 125 -8.75 -20.91 26.49
C GLN A 125 -8.81 -20.95 24.96
N LEU A 126 -9.41 -22.00 24.41
CA LEU A 126 -9.77 -22.05 22.99
C LEU A 126 -11.05 -21.25 22.76
N ARG A 127 -11.01 -20.32 21.80
CA ARG A 127 -12.10 -19.40 21.48
C ARG A 127 -12.59 -19.65 20.07
N GLY A 128 -13.89 -19.83 19.92
CA GLY A 128 -14.51 -20.09 18.62
C GLY A 128 -14.49 -18.85 17.70
N ASN A 129 -14.38 -19.11 16.41
CA ASN A 129 -14.44 -18.12 15.33
C ASN A 129 -15.47 -18.55 14.30
N ARG A 130 -16.16 -17.58 13.68
CA ARG A 130 -16.81 -17.76 12.38
C ARG A 130 -15.85 -17.33 11.29
N ILE A 131 -15.79 -18.12 10.23
CA ILE A 131 -14.93 -17.86 9.07
C ILE A 131 -15.84 -17.56 7.89
N TRP A 132 -15.63 -16.41 7.27
CA TRP A 132 -16.35 -15.99 6.09
C TRP A 132 -15.39 -15.94 4.92
N THR A 133 -15.84 -16.35 3.74
CA THR A 133 -15.02 -16.31 2.52
C THR A 133 -15.80 -15.71 1.38
N GLY A 134 -15.09 -15.03 0.48
CA GLY A 134 -15.63 -14.49 -0.76
C GLY A 134 -14.51 -14.04 -1.68
N VAL A 135 -14.87 -13.30 -2.72
CA VAL A 135 -13.93 -12.81 -3.72
C VAL A 135 -14.19 -11.32 -3.97
N ILE A 136 -13.13 -10.54 -4.10
CA ILE A 136 -13.20 -9.14 -4.52
C ILE A 136 -12.08 -8.84 -5.52
N TYR A 137 -12.43 -8.29 -6.69
CA TYR A 137 -11.48 -8.08 -7.79
C TYR A 137 -10.68 -9.34 -8.18
N GLY A 138 -11.28 -10.52 -8.06
CA GLY A 138 -10.60 -11.80 -8.29
C GLY A 138 -9.71 -12.27 -7.14
N ILE A 139 -9.56 -11.49 -6.06
CA ILE A 139 -8.75 -11.81 -4.88
C ILE A 139 -9.63 -12.55 -3.86
N GLY A 140 -9.17 -13.73 -3.42
CA GLY A 140 -9.84 -14.48 -2.37
C GLY A 140 -9.71 -13.75 -1.03
N VAL A 141 -10.83 -13.41 -0.41
CA VAL A 141 -10.87 -12.77 0.91
C VAL A 141 -11.42 -13.73 1.96
N THR A 142 -10.78 -13.75 3.13
CA THR A 142 -11.27 -14.45 4.33
C THR A 142 -11.47 -13.44 5.46
N PHE A 143 -12.65 -13.47 6.09
CA PHE A 143 -12.92 -12.68 7.29
C PHE A 143 -13.01 -13.56 8.53
N ILE A 144 -12.31 -13.15 9.59
CA ILE A 144 -12.33 -13.83 10.89
C ILE A 144 -13.21 -13.04 11.84
N GLU A 145 -14.25 -13.69 12.36
CA GLU A 145 -15.19 -13.13 13.32
C GLU A 145 -15.11 -13.88 14.65
N PRO A 146 -14.55 -13.28 15.71
CA PRO A 146 -14.50 -13.89 17.03
C PRO A 146 -15.92 -14.08 17.59
N LEU A 147 -16.25 -15.26 18.10
CA LEU A 147 -17.57 -15.51 18.72
C LEU A 147 -17.65 -14.97 20.15
N TYR A 148 -16.63 -15.25 20.96
CA TYR A 148 -16.60 -14.83 22.37
C TYR A 148 -16.20 -13.35 22.52
N TYR A 149 -15.25 -12.91 21.70
CA TYR A 149 -14.77 -11.53 21.65
C TYR A 149 -15.42 -10.76 20.50
N SER A 150 -16.73 -10.94 20.30
CA SER A 150 -17.45 -10.33 19.17
C SER A 150 -17.32 -8.81 19.13
N SER A 151 -17.15 -8.17 20.29
CA SER A 151 -16.90 -6.74 20.39
C SER A 151 -15.52 -6.31 19.88
N PHE A 152 -14.56 -7.19 19.63
CA PHE A 152 -13.23 -6.79 19.12
C PHE A 152 -13.33 -6.09 17.77
N PHE A 153 -14.14 -6.59 16.85
CA PHE A 153 -14.26 -5.99 15.51
C PHE A 153 -15.65 -5.45 15.21
N ASN A 154 -16.62 -5.70 16.10
CA ASN A 154 -17.95 -5.09 16.01
C ASN A 154 -18.00 -3.70 16.69
N ARG A 155 -17.27 -2.71 16.13
CA ARG A 155 -17.19 -1.32 16.65
C ARG A 155 -17.12 -0.29 15.52
N ASP A 156 -17.33 0.97 15.88
CA ASP A 156 -17.39 2.10 14.92
C ASP A 156 -16.05 2.45 14.27
N ARG A 157 -14.93 2.27 14.99
CA ARG A 157 -13.57 2.57 14.49
C ARG A 157 -12.78 1.29 14.32
N VAL A 158 -11.74 1.33 13.50
CA VAL A 158 -10.80 0.21 13.36
C VAL A 158 -9.66 0.30 14.38
N TYR A 159 -9.13 1.50 14.61
CA TYR A 159 -8.00 1.75 15.53
C TYR A 159 -8.36 2.75 16.64
N GLY A 160 -7.44 2.93 17.57
CA GLY A 160 -7.47 3.92 18.64
C GLY A 160 -8.21 3.44 19.89
N TYR A 161 -8.40 2.13 20.06
CA TYR A 161 -8.93 1.58 21.30
C TYR A 161 -7.80 1.16 22.23
N SER A 162 -8.08 1.20 23.53
CA SER A 162 -7.14 0.78 24.57
C SER A 162 -6.78 -0.70 24.51
N ASP A 163 -7.59 -1.50 23.82
CA ASP A 163 -7.41 -2.94 23.62
C ASP A 163 -6.97 -3.31 22.19
N ASP A 164 -6.46 -2.35 21.40
CA ASP A 164 -5.98 -2.61 20.04
C ASP A 164 -4.91 -3.70 20.01
N PHE A 165 -4.03 -3.73 21.01
CA PHE A 165 -3.06 -4.80 21.16
C PHE A 165 -3.75 -6.17 21.20
N GLU A 166 -4.65 -6.38 22.16
CA GLU A 166 -5.37 -7.64 22.39
C GLU A 166 -6.17 -8.07 21.14
N ARG A 167 -6.83 -7.11 20.48
CA ARG A 167 -7.62 -7.32 19.26
C ARG A 167 -6.75 -7.88 18.15
N PHE A 168 -5.63 -7.23 17.85
CA PHE A 168 -4.81 -7.60 16.71
C PHE A 168 -3.92 -8.81 16.95
N ILE A 169 -3.48 -9.07 18.20
CA ILE A 169 -2.81 -10.34 18.51
C ILE A 169 -3.78 -11.54 18.45
N TYR A 170 -5.05 -11.36 18.83
CA TYR A 170 -6.08 -12.38 18.65
C TYR A 170 -6.27 -12.69 17.16
N PHE A 171 -6.46 -11.64 16.35
CA PHE A 171 -6.67 -11.79 14.91
C PHE A 171 -5.48 -12.44 14.19
N SER A 172 -4.26 -12.03 14.53
CA SER A 172 -3.03 -12.61 13.98
C SER A 172 -2.92 -14.10 14.30
N ARG A 173 -3.22 -14.49 15.56
CA ARG A 173 -3.27 -15.89 15.98
C ARG A 173 -4.33 -16.68 15.22
N ALA A 174 -5.54 -16.15 15.15
CA ALA A 174 -6.66 -16.80 14.48
C ALA A 174 -6.44 -16.98 12.97
N SER A 175 -5.70 -16.06 12.34
CA SER A 175 -5.32 -16.15 10.93
C SER A 175 -4.39 -17.34 10.67
N LEU A 176 -3.41 -17.58 11.54
CA LEU A 176 -2.52 -18.74 11.45
C LEU A 176 -3.24 -20.05 11.75
N ASP A 177 -4.09 -20.08 12.78
CA ASP A 177 -4.93 -21.25 13.08
C ASP A 177 -5.84 -21.60 11.88
N TYR A 178 -6.43 -20.60 11.21
CA TYR A 178 -7.21 -20.80 10.00
C TYR A 178 -6.37 -21.35 8.84
N LEU A 179 -5.17 -20.83 8.60
CA LEU A 179 -4.29 -21.31 7.52
C LEU A 179 -3.96 -22.79 7.70
N VAL A 180 -3.56 -23.19 8.91
CA VAL A 180 -3.28 -24.60 9.23
C VAL A 180 -4.54 -25.45 9.10
N LYS A 181 -5.67 -25.02 9.68
CA LYS A 181 -6.91 -25.79 9.68
C LYS A 181 -7.49 -25.98 8.28
N SER A 182 -7.36 -24.99 7.42
CA SER A 182 -7.78 -25.04 6.01
C SER A 182 -6.83 -25.83 5.11
N GLY A 183 -5.64 -26.20 5.61
CA GLY A 183 -4.61 -26.91 4.85
C GLY A 183 -3.92 -26.02 3.81
N LYS A 184 -4.07 -24.70 3.88
CA LYS A 184 -3.41 -23.76 2.98
C LYS A 184 -1.92 -23.69 3.32
N LYS A 185 -1.08 -23.82 2.29
CA LYS A 185 0.38 -23.78 2.40
C LYS A 185 0.95 -22.69 1.50
N PRO A 186 0.75 -21.41 1.85
CA PRO A 186 1.28 -20.33 1.03
C PRO A 186 2.81 -20.39 0.97
N ASP A 187 3.38 -20.01 -0.18
CA ASP A 187 4.83 -19.76 -0.28
C ASP A 187 5.19 -18.61 0.68
N VAL A 188 4.34 -17.58 0.76
CA VAL A 188 4.58 -16.37 1.57
C VAL A 188 3.36 -15.98 2.39
N ILE A 189 3.57 -15.75 3.68
CA ILE A 189 2.66 -14.96 4.53
C ILE A 189 3.21 -13.54 4.56
N HIS A 190 2.40 -12.59 4.09
CA HIS A 190 2.79 -11.18 3.99
C HIS A 190 2.01 -10.36 5.01
N VAL A 191 2.70 -9.88 6.03
CA VAL A 191 2.13 -9.10 7.13
C VAL A 191 2.46 -7.62 6.99
N HIS A 192 1.64 -6.79 7.63
CA HIS A 192 1.69 -5.34 7.50
C HIS A 192 1.64 -4.66 8.86
N ASN A 193 2.54 -3.69 9.06
CA ASN A 193 2.64 -2.84 10.24
C ASN A 193 2.71 -3.64 11.56
N TRP A 194 2.57 -2.96 12.70
CA TRP A 194 2.70 -3.58 14.02
C TRP A 194 1.52 -4.52 14.32
N GLU A 195 0.33 -4.22 13.78
CA GLU A 195 -0.93 -4.90 14.07
C GLU A 195 -0.84 -6.39 13.76
N THR A 196 -0.16 -6.76 12.66
CA THR A 196 0.00 -8.16 12.26
C THR A 196 1.43 -8.68 12.44
N SER A 197 2.34 -7.87 13.00
CA SER A 197 3.74 -8.25 13.20
C SER A 197 3.94 -9.43 14.16
N VAL A 198 3.00 -9.67 15.09
CA VAL A 198 3.07 -10.82 16.02
C VAL A 198 2.96 -12.17 15.29
N VAL A 199 2.48 -12.20 14.04
CA VAL A 199 2.52 -13.39 13.19
C VAL A 199 3.93 -13.97 13.08
N GLY A 200 4.97 -13.12 13.06
CA GLY A 200 6.37 -13.54 13.03
C GLY A 200 6.72 -14.53 14.15
N PRO A 201 6.75 -14.11 15.43
CA PRO A 201 7.05 -15.00 16.54
C PRO A 201 6.04 -16.15 16.66
N LEU A 202 4.73 -15.92 16.45
CA LEU A 202 3.73 -17.00 16.45
C LEU A 202 4.08 -18.10 15.44
N PHE A 203 4.45 -17.70 14.23
CA PHE A 203 4.78 -18.63 13.16
C PHE A 203 5.97 -19.50 13.54
N TRP A 204 7.08 -18.90 13.94
CA TRP A 204 8.32 -19.65 14.21
C TRP A 204 8.22 -20.52 15.47
N ASP A 205 7.54 -20.06 16.52
CA ASP A 205 7.47 -20.78 17.79
C ASP A 205 6.39 -21.89 17.75
N ILE A 206 5.31 -21.69 17.00
CA ILE A 206 4.10 -22.53 17.10
C ILE A 206 3.70 -23.17 15.77
N PHE A 207 3.62 -22.40 14.68
CA PHE A 207 2.92 -22.84 13.46
C PHE A 207 3.80 -23.45 12.37
N VAL A 208 5.10 -23.15 12.33
CA VAL A 208 6.00 -23.60 11.26
C VAL A 208 6.00 -25.13 11.12
N LYS A 209 5.88 -25.87 12.24
CA LYS A 209 5.85 -27.34 12.28
C LYS A 209 4.45 -27.95 12.07
N GLN A 210 3.46 -27.12 11.74
CA GLN A 210 2.07 -27.54 11.53
C GLN A 210 1.72 -27.56 10.04
N GLY A 211 2.68 -27.90 9.18
CA GLY A 211 2.48 -27.97 7.73
C GLY A 211 2.82 -26.69 6.96
N LEU A 212 3.47 -25.71 7.61
CA LEU A 212 3.92 -24.44 7.02
C LEU A 212 5.46 -24.34 6.93
N GLU A 213 6.17 -25.47 6.89
CA GLU A 213 7.63 -25.52 6.96
C GLU A 213 8.31 -24.80 5.78
N SER A 214 7.66 -24.82 4.61
CA SER A 214 8.12 -24.14 3.39
C SER A 214 7.68 -22.68 3.30
N THR A 215 6.78 -22.23 4.17
CA THR A 215 6.27 -20.85 4.15
C THR A 215 7.32 -19.88 4.69
N ARG A 216 7.35 -18.67 4.13
CA ARG A 216 8.22 -17.59 4.58
C ARG A 216 7.41 -16.34 4.91
N ILE A 217 7.98 -15.45 5.72
CA ILE A 217 7.32 -14.24 6.18
C ILE A 217 7.95 -13.00 5.57
N VAL A 218 7.11 -12.15 4.99
CA VAL A 218 7.48 -10.80 4.57
C VAL A 218 6.68 -9.80 5.39
N LEU A 219 7.36 -8.80 5.96
CA LEU A 219 6.71 -7.67 6.61
C LEU A 219 6.77 -6.45 5.69
N THR A 220 5.68 -5.69 5.59
CA THR A 220 5.71 -4.31 5.06
C THR A 220 5.39 -3.32 6.16
N CYS A 221 6.26 -2.31 6.31
CA CYS A 221 6.06 -1.21 7.25
C CYS A 221 5.68 0.05 6.46
N HIS A 222 4.46 0.54 6.68
CA HIS A 222 3.97 1.81 6.15
C HIS A 222 4.38 3.00 7.00
N ASP A 223 4.55 2.74 8.30
CA ASP A 223 4.98 3.71 9.28
C ASP A 223 5.89 3.02 10.30
N LEU A 224 7.04 3.64 10.61
CA LEU A 224 7.96 3.18 11.65
C LEU A 224 7.71 3.87 12.99
N GLN A 225 6.85 4.88 13.06
CA GLN A 225 6.46 5.56 14.29
C GLN A 225 5.45 4.73 15.09
N SER A 226 4.45 4.14 14.43
CA SER A 226 3.47 3.24 15.05
C SER A 226 4.06 1.85 15.34
N GLN A 227 4.64 1.67 16.53
CA GLN A 227 5.41 0.48 16.89
C GLN A 227 4.70 -0.50 17.83
N CYS A 228 3.69 -0.01 18.57
CA CYS A 228 3.00 -0.68 19.68
C CYS A 228 3.95 -1.23 20.77
N LEU A 229 4.00 -0.51 21.90
CA LEU A 229 4.79 -0.88 23.07
C LEU A 229 3.89 -1.39 24.19
N GLU A 230 4.15 -2.59 24.68
CA GLU A 230 3.28 -3.25 25.66
C GLU A 230 4.05 -4.03 26.73
N GLN A 231 3.34 -4.41 27.80
CA GLN A 231 3.92 -5.25 28.84
C GLN A 231 4.17 -6.68 28.31
N PRO A 232 5.34 -7.29 28.59
CA PRO A 232 5.70 -8.61 28.07
C PRO A 232 4.66 -9.70 28.36
N ASP A 233 4.06 -9.69 29.55
CA ASP A 233 3.09 -10.70 29.99
C ASP A 233 1.88 -10.80 29.06
N LYS A 234 1.54 -9.71 28.35
CA LYS A 234 0.44 -9.72 27.39
C LYS A 234 0.69 -10.66 26.19
N LEU A 235 1.94 -11.02 25.89
CA LEU A 235 2.24 -12.01 24.84
C LEU A 235 1.64 -13.39 25.14
N ALA A 236 1.52 -13.75 26.42
CA ALA A 236 0.89 -15.00 26.86
C ALA A 236 -0.59 -15.11 26.45
N LEU A 237 -1.26 -13.98 26.18
CA LEU A 237 -2.63 -13.96 25.68
C LEU A 237 -2.77 -14.73 24.37
N CYS A 238 -1.80 -14.67 23.45
CA CYS A 238 -1.83 -15.41 22.17
C CYS A 238 -1.05 -16.74 22.20
N GLY A 239 -0.55 -17.13 23.37
CA GLY A 239 0.12 -18.41 23.61
C GLY A 239 1.64 -18.36 23.39
N LEU A 240 2.22 -17.16 23.29
CA LEU A 240 3.67 -16.97 23.27
C LEU A 240 4.24 -16.92 24.69
N ASP A 241 5.50 -17.31 24.86
CA ASP A 241 6.21 -17.23 26.14
C ASP A 241 6.88 -15.85 26.31
N PRO A 242 6.42 -15.01 27.26
CA PRO A 242 7.01 -13.70 27.51
C PRO A 242 8.50 -13.76 27.84
N ALA A 243 8.95 -14.74 28.61
CA ALA A 243 10.34 -14.83 29.07
C ALA A 243 11.31 -15.13 27.92
N GLN A 244 10.85 -15.91 26.93
CA GLN A 244 11.66 -16.22 25.74
C GLN A 244 11.73 -15.04 24.75
N LEU A 245 10.68 -14.22 24.70
CA LEU A 245 10.55 -13.16 23.70
C LEU A 245 10.95 -11.77 24.20
N HIS A 246 10.92 -11.52 25.52
CA HIS A 246 11.34 -10.26 26.13
C HIS A 246 12.86 -10.16 26.26
N ARG A 247 13.53 -10.17 25.10
CA ARG A 247 14.99 -10.06 24.98
C ARG A 247 15.36 -9.02 23.93
N LEU A 248 16.54 -8.41 24.11
CA LEU A 248 17.05 -7.36 23.24
C LEU A 248 17.16 -7.79 21.77
N ASP A 249 17.55 -9.03 21.52
CA ASP A 249 17.65 -9.63 20.18
C ASP A 249 16.29 -10.11 19.63
N ARG A 250 15.22 -9.96 20.41
CA ARG A 250 13.84 -10.37 20.11
C ARG A 250 12.89 -9.17 20.17
N LEU A 251 11.86 -9.21 21.01
CA LEU A 251 10.80 -8.19 21.05
C LEU A 251 11.08 -7.06 22.04
N GLN A 252 12.08 -7.13 22.93
CA GLN A 252 12.31 -6.07 23.91
C GLN A 252 12.56 -4.72 23.22
N ASP A 253 11.90 -3.66 23.65
CA ASP A 253 12.09 -2.33 23.05
C ASP A 253 13.52 -1.81 23.26
N ASN A 254 14.04 -1.07 22.28
CA ASN A 254 15.42 -0.55 22.32
C ASN A 254 15.61 0.56 23.37
N ALA A 255 14.57 1.33 23.67
CA ALA A 255 14.64 2.47 24.58
C ALA A 255 13.96 2.17 25.94
N LYS A 256 12.89 1.38 25.93
CA LYS A 256 12.08 1.04 27.10
C LYS A 256 12.23 -0.46 27.40
N ALA A 257 13.35 -0.84 28.01
CA ALA A 257 13.71 -2.24 28.24
C ALA A 257 12.68 -3.08 29.02
N SER A 258 11.76 -2.47 29.77
CA SER A 258 10.66 -3.16 30.45
C SER A 258 9.50 -3.57 29.53
N LEU A 259 9.45 -3.05 28.29
CA LEU A 259 8.38 -3.26 27.34
C LEU A 259 8.82 -4.16 26.17
N VAL A 260 7.84 -4.74 25.51
CA VAL A 260 7.98 -5.35 24.19
C VAL A 260 7.51 -4.38 23.10
N ASN A 261 8.13 -4.47 21.93
CA ASN A 261 7.86 -3.69 20.74
C ASN A 261 7.47 -4.63 19.60
N LEU A 262 6.22 -4.53 19.14
CA LEU A 262 5.64 -5.51 18.23
C LEU A 262 6.14 -5.31 16.81
N LEU A 263 6.32 -4.07 16.36
CA LEU A 263 6.93 -3.79 15.07
C LEU A 263 8.38 -4.27 15.01
N LYS A 264 9.15 -4.07 16.09
CA LYS A 264 10.49 -4.65 16.24
C LYS A 264 10.45 -6.17 16.10
N GLY A 265 9.50 -6.83 16.77
CA GLY A 265 9.26 -8.27 16.62
C GLY A 265 9.04 -8.68 15.17
N GLY A 266 8.17 -7.96 14.46
CA GLY A 266 7.94 -8.17 13.03
C GLY A 266 9.23 -8.03 12.21
N VAL A 267 10.03 -7.00 12.48
CA VAL A 267 11.35 -6.82 11.83
C VAL A 267 12.25 -8.00 12.14
N VAL A 268 12.38 -8.43 13.39
CA VAL A 268 13.29 -9.53 13.79
C VAL A 268 12.88 -10.86 13.15
N TYR A 269 11.59 -11.20 13.18
CA TYR A 269 11.10 -12.52 12.78
C TYR A 269 10.72 -12.67 11.30
N SER A 270 10.67 -11.59 10.52
CA SER A 270 10.40 -11.69 9.08
C SER A 270 11.65 -12.05 8.29
N ASN A 271 11.51 -12.83 7.21
CA ASN A 271 12.61 -13.17 6.30
C ASN A 271 13.03 -11.96 5.46
N LYS A 272 12.08 -11.13 5.02
CA LYS A 272 12.31 -9.82 4.40
C LYS A 272 11.41 -8.76 5.04
N VAL A 273 11.89 -7.52 5.04
CA VAL A 273 11.15 -6.36 5.54
C VAL A 273 11.16 -5.30 4.45
N VAL A 274 9.99 -4.92 3.98
CA VAL A 274 9.80 -3.85 3.00
C VAL A 274 9.37 -2.60 3.75
N ILE A 275 10.07 -1.50 3.55
CA ILE A 275 9.74 -0.20 4.14
C ILE A 275 9.15 0.66 3.03
N VAL A 276 7.92 1.12 3.24
CA VAL A 276 7.26 2.05 2.33
C VAL A 276 7.79 3.45 2.62
N SER A 277 8.45 4.05 1.63
CA SER A 277 9.11 5.33 1.82
C SER A 277 9.35 6.05 0.49
N SER A 278 9.21 7.36 0.50
CA SER A 278 9.73 8.27 -0.54
C SER A 278 11.27 8.30 -0.56
N PHE A 279 11.91 8.02 0.57
CA PHE A 279 13.36 7.90 0.68
C PHE A 279 13.81 6.57 0.09
N HIS A 280 14.76 6.57 -0.84
CA HIS A 280 15.25 5.31 -1.43
C HIS A 280 16.45 4.72 -0.66
N SER A 281 17.10 5.53 0.19
CA SER A 281 18.32 5.13 0.91
C SER A 281 17.99 4.48 2.25
N LYS A 282 18.26 3.17 2.36
CA LYS A 282 18.19 2.42 3.63
C LYS A 282 18.95 3.12 4.76
N GLY A 283 20.17 3.59 4.48
CA GLY A 283 21.02 4.24 5.49
C GLY A 283 20.39 5.52 6.05
N ARG A 284 19.68 6.28 5.20
CA ARG A 284 18.97 7.48 5.63
C ARG A 284 17.74 7.14 6.47
N ILE A 285 16.96 6.15 6.05
CA ILE A 285 15.79 5.67 6.81
C ILE A 285 16.24 5.21 8.21
N ILE A 286 17.30 4.40 8.29
CA ILE A 286 17.82 3.88 9.56
C ILE A 286 18.24 5.00 10.51
N ARG A 287 18.93 6.03 10.00
CA ARG A 287 19.47 7.12 10.83
C ARG A 287 18.43 8.17 11.20
N ASP A 288 17.62 8.60 10.24
CA ASP A 288 16.80 9.81 10.36
C ASP A 288 15.31 9.50 10.63
N PHE A 289 14.83 8.29 10.31
CA PHE A 289 13.40 7.94 10.31
C PHE A 289 13.09 6.59 10.97
N SER A 290 13.97 6.10 11.85
CA SER A 290 13.80 4.81 12.51
C SER A 290 12.97 4.87 13.78
N HIS A 291 12.72 6.07 14.33
CA HIS A 291 11.93 6.27 15.55
C HIS A 291 12.37 5.37 16.73
N GLY A 292 13.70 5.20 16.92
CA GLY A 292 14.27 4.33 17.97
C GLY A 292 14.54 2.88 17.55
N LEU A 293 14.14 2.48 16.34
CA LEU A 293 14.47 1.17 15.77
C LEU A 293 15.85 1.11 15.10
N GLU A 294 16.62 2.21 15.09
CA GLU A 294 17.95 2.27 14.45
C GLU A 294 18.83 1.05 14.75
N PRO A 295 19.02 0.64 16.03
CA PRO A 295 19.87 -0.52 16.32
C PRO A 295 19.35 -1.81 15.68
N THR A 296 18.03 -2.03 15.73
CA THR A 296 17.37 -3.21 15.15
C THR A 296 17.48 -3.21 13.62
N LEU A 297 17.17 -2.09 12.97
CA LEU A 297 17.23 -1.98 11.51
C LEU A 297 18.65 -2.08 10.99
N ALA A 298 19.64 -1.57 11.74
CA ALA A 298 21.05 -1.70 11.40
C ALA A 298 21.50 -3.18 11.42
N ILE A 299 21.13 -3.95 12.46
CA ILE A 299 21.42 -5.38 12.55
C ILE A 299 20.77 -6.16 11.40
N HIS A 300 19.57 -5.76 10.99
CA HIS A 300 18.79 -6.44 9.97
C HIS A 300 18.84 -5.80 8.57
N LYS A 301 19.83 -4.93 8.32
CA LYS A 301 19.91 -4.10 7.11
C LYS A 301 19.83 -4.89 5.79
N GLU A 302 20.39 -6.10 5.75
CA GLU A 302 20.45 -6.96 4.56
C GLU A 302 19.08 -7.51 4.14
N LYS A 303 18.13 -7.63 5.07
CA LYS A 303 16.77 -8.06 4.75
C LYS A 303 15.81 -6.91 4.50
N LEU A 304 16.25 -5.67 4.69
CA LEU A 304 15.44 -4.49 4.38
C LEU A 304 15.36 -4.29 2.87
N LEU A 305 14.20 -3.89 2.39
CA LEU A 305 13.92 -3.40 1.05
C LEU A 305 13.15 -2.10 1.21
N VAL A 306 13.23 -1.24 0.21
CA VAL A 306 12.56 0.05 0.24
C VAL A 306 11.73 0.17 -1.02
N THR A 307 10.46 0.53 -0.86
CA THR A 307 9.53 0.71 -1.97
C THR A 307 8.86 2.07 -1.87
N PRO A 308 8.57 2.73 -3.00
CA PRO A 308 7.63 3.83 -3.01
C PRO A 308 6.23 3.36 -2.55
N PRO A 309 5.37 4.28 -2.09
CA PRO A 309 4.01 3.97 -1.64
C PRO A 309 3.08 3.41 -2.72
N GLY A 310 3.43 3.53 -3.99
CA GLY A 310 2.62 3.01 -5.10
C GLY A 310 1.36 3.84 -5.35
N PHE A 311 0.89 3.90 -6.60
CA PHE A 311 -0.44 4.44 -6.89
C PHE A 311 -1.14 3.69 -8.03
N ASP A 312 -2.46 3.83 -8.09
CA ASP A 312 -3.30 3.19 -9.11
C ASP A 312 -3.30 4.04 -10.40
N ASN A 313 -2.47 3.66 -11.37
CA ASN A 313 -2.42 4.34 -12.67
C ASN A 313 -3.78 4.36 -13.37
N SER A 314 -4.63 3.35 -13.18
CA SER A 314 -5.94 3.34 -13.83
C SER A 314 -6.86 4.46 -13.35
N LYS A 315 -6.58 5.02 -12.16
CA LYS A 315 -7.32 6.15 -11.59
C LYS A 315 -6.60 7.48 -11.83
N TRP A 316 -5.28 7.51 -11.64
CA TRP A 316 -4.52 8.76 -11.55
C TRP A 316 -3.70 9.13 -12.79
N ASP A 317 -3.76 8.33 -13.86
CA ASP A 317 -3.13 8.68 -15.15
C ASP A 317 -3.96 9.74 -15.89
N PRO A 318 -3.42 10.97 -16.13
CA PRO A 318 -4.13 12.03 -16.84
C PRO A 318 -4.57 11.66 -18.26
N PHE A 319 -4.00 10.62 -18.85
CA PHE A 319 -4.39 10.12 -20.17
C PHE A 319 -5.73 9.37 -20.13
N THR A 320 -6.05 8.70 -19.03
CA THR A 320 -7.28 7.88 -18.86
C THR A 320 -8.23 8.40 -17.78
N ASP A 321 -7.82 9.42 -17.03
CA ASP A 321 -8.59 9.94 -15.90
C ASP A 321 -9.92 10.58 -16.35
N ARG A 322 -11.01 9.91 -15.97
CA ARG A 322 -12.40 10.29 -16.30
C ARG A 322 -12.88 11.56 -15.60
N PHE A 323 -12.20 12.02 -14.56
CA PHE A 323 -12.56 13.24 -13.85
C PHE A 323 -12.04 14.49 -14.56
N LEU A 324 -11.09 14.33 -15.49
CA LEU A 324 -10.51 15.46 -16.21
C LEU A 324 -11.43 15.94 -17.33
N PRO A 325 -11.63 17.25 -17.47
CA PRO A 325 -12.42 17.82 -18.58
C PRO A 325 -11.78 17.57 -19.95
N LYS A 326 -10.45 17.41 -19.99
CA LYS A 326 -9.69 16.98 -21.16
C LYS A 326 -8.45 16.22 -20.70
N THR A 327 -8.30 14.98 -21.16
CA THR A 327 -7.12 14.16 -20.86
C THR A 327 -5.87 14.70 -21.56
N TYR A 328 -4.70 14.34 -21.06
CA TYR A 328 -3.40 14.72 -21.64
C TYR A 328 -2.32 13.70 -21.30
N SER A 329 -1.17 13.78 -21.98
CA SER A 329 -0.01 12.94 -21.72
C SER A 329 1.27 13.79 -21.70
N ALA A 330 2.40 13.18 -21.33
CA ALA A 330 3.70 13.85 -21.39
C ALA A 330 4.04 14.35 -22.82
N ASP A 331 3.58 13.64 -23.86
CA ASP A 331 3.79 13.99 -25.26
C ASP A 331 2.81 15.07 -25.76
N ASN A 332 1.62 15.16 -25.16
CA ASN A 332 0.61 16.15 -25.51
C ASN A 332 0.00 16.80 -24.26
N MET A 333 0.54 17.96 -23.89
CA MET A 333 0.17 18.73 -22.70
C MET A 333 -1.00 19.71 -22.91
N GLU A 334 -1.63 19.74 -24.08
CA GLU A 334 -2.72 20.69 -24.35
C GLU A 334 -3.90 20.55 -23.38
N GLY A 335 -4.22 19.31 -22.99
CA GLY A 335 -5.31 19.06 -22.02
C GLY A 335 -5.02 19.66 -20.65
N LYS A 336 -3.75 19.79 -20.25
CA LYS A 336 -3.37 20.40 -18.96
C LYS A 336 -3.84 21.86 -18.86
N VAL A 337 -3.77 22.61 -19.97
CA VAL A 337 -4.26 24.00 -20.02
C VAL A 337 -5.78 24.06 -19.78
N VAL A 338 -6.53 23.12 -20.35
CA VAL A 338 -7.99 23.02 -20.16
C VAL A 338 -8.30 22.66 -18.70
N CYS A 339 -7.60 21.67 -18.14
CA CYS A 339 -7.74 21.30 -16.72
C CYS A 339 -7.47 22.48 -15.79
N LYS A 340 -6.41 23.26 -16.05
CA LYS A 340 -6.04 24.42 -15.25
C LYS A 340 -7.10 25.51 -15.27
N VAL A 341 -7.62 25.85 -16.45
CA VAL A 341 -8.67 26.88 -16.59
C VAL A 341 -9.97 26.40 -15.94
N ALA A 342 -10.34 25.14 -16.15
CA ALA A 342 -11.51 24.54 -15.52
C ALA A 342 -11.40 24.55 -13.99
N LEU A 343 -10.23 24.21 -13.45
CA LEU A 343 -9.94 24.25 -12.02
C LEU A 343 -10.12 25.67 -11.47
N GLN A 344 -9.48 26.67 -12.10
CA GLN A 344 -9.60 28.07 -11.70
C GLN A 344 -11.08 28.51 -11.65
N GLN A 345 -11.86 28.17 -12.68
CA GLN A 345 -13.28 28.49 -12.74
C GLN A 345 -14.08 27.79 -11.64
N GLN A 346 -13.86 26.48 -11.45
CA GLN A 346 -14.57 25.66 -10.47
C GLN A 346 -14.34 26.15 -9.03
N VAL A 347 -13.13 26.65 -8.72
CA VAL A 347 -12.80 27.19 -7.40
C VAL A 347 -12.96 28.71 -7.31
N THR A 348 -13.53 29.36 -8.33
CA THR A 348 -13.78 30.82 -8.41
C THR A 348 -12.52 31.70 -8.39
N LEU A 349 -11.37 31.18 -8.82
CA LEU A 349 -10.18 31.98 -9.10
C LEU A 349 -10.29 32.68 -10.47
N PRO A 350 -9.60 33.82 -10.68
CA PRO A 350 -9.51 34.44 -11.99
C PRO A 350 -8.92 33.45 -13.02
N ALA A 351 -9.71 33.06 -14.01
CA ALA A 351 -9.30 32.12 -15.04
C ALA A 351 -8.22 32.75 -15.96
N ASN A 352 -7.02 32.20 -15.93
CA ASN A 352 -5.90 32.59 -16.77
C ASN A 352 -4.85 31.46 -16.83
N ALA A 353 -4.70 30.87 -18.02
CA ALA A 353 -3.74 29.78 -18.25
C ALA A 353 -2.28 30.17 -18.00
N SER A 354 -1.93 31.45 -18.17
CA SER A 354 -0.57 31.97 -18.02
C SER A 354 -0.18 32.26 -16.56
N VAL A 355 -1.13 32.23 -15.62
CA VAL A 355 -0.87 32.44 -14.20
C VAL A 355 -0.41 31.15 -13.55
N ALA A 356 0.70 31.19 -12.81
CA ALA A 356 1.16 30.03 -12.06
C ALA A 356 0.12 29.62 -10.98
N LEU A 357 -0.23 28.34 -10.96
CA LEU A 357 -1.18 27.76 -10.01
C LEU A 357 -0.48 26.71 -9.13
N VAL A 358 -0.55 26.93 -7.83
CA VAL A 358 0.00 26.03 -6.81
C VAL A 358 -1.14 25.30 -6.11
N GLY A 359 -1.20 23.98 -6.26
CA GLY A 359 -2.10 23.11 -5.51
C GLY A 359 -1.44 22.58 -4.24
N CYS A 360 -2.21 22.38 -3.18
CA CYS A 360 -1.73 21.83 -1.92
C CYS A 360 -2.85 20.98 -1.31
N ILE A 361 -2.56 19.70 -1.06
CA ILE A 361 -3.50 18.75 -0.47
C ILE A 361 -3.07 18.53 0.98
N LEU A 362 -4.00 18.74 1.91
CA LEU A 362 -3.76 18.72 3.34
C LEU A 362 -4.60 17.61 3.98
N GLU A 363 -3.97 16.65 4.63
CA GLU A 363 -4.67 15.64 5.45
C GLU A 363 -4.84 16.14 6.89
N GLU A 364 -3.75 16.59 7.52
CA GLU A 364 -3.76 17.18 8.86
C GLU A 364 -3.03 18.53 8.89
N VAL A 365 -3.53 19.47 9.70
CA VAL A 365 -2.98 20.83 9.84
C VAL A 365 -1.84 20.87 10.87
N SER A 366 -1.80 19.92 11.80
CA SER A 366 -0.80 19.80 12.88
C SER A 366 0.63 19.69 12.35
N ASP A 367 0.82 19.08 11.18
CA ASP A 367 2.14 18.80 10.61
C ASP A 367 2.65 19.91 9.67
N ILE A 368 1.93 21.02 9.58
CA ILE A 368 2.23 22.11 8.64
C ILE A 368 2.82 23.29 9.40
N ASP A 369 4.01 23.76 8.98
CA ASP A 369 4.49 25.07 9.39
C ASP A 369 3.68 26.17 8.68
N LEU A 370 2.56 26.52 9.30
CA LEU A 370 1.66 27.58 8.84
C LEU A 370 2.37 28.94 8.74
N LYS A 371 3.42 29.20 9.53
CA LYS A 371 4.17 30.46 9.43
C LYS A 371 5.00 30.49 8.16
N ALA A 372 5.70 29.40 7.84
CA ALA A 372 6.42 29.26 6.58
C ALA A 372 5.46 29.38 5.39
N LEU A 373 4.28 28.75 5.48
CA LEU A 373 3.27 28.79 4.43
C LEU A 373 2.73 30.21 4.19
N LYS A 374 2.40 30.97 5.26
CA LYS A 374 1.99 32.39 5.15
C LYS A 374 3.03 33.21 4.40
N LYS A 375 4.31 33.02 4.75
CA LYS A 375 5.42 33.74 4.11
C LYS A 375 5.51 33.43 2.61
N ILE A 376 5.32 32.18 2.22
CA ILE A 376 5.30 31.76 0.80
C ILE A 376 4.13 32.42 0.07
N ILE A 377 2.94 32.40 0.65
CA ILE A 377 1.74 32.97 0.02
C ILE A 377 1.90 34.48 -0.16
N TRP A 378 2.16 35.23 0.91
CA TRP A 378 2.29 36.70 0.84
C TRP A 378 3.45 37.17 -0.05
N GLY A 379 4.53 36.40 -0.14
CA GLY A 379 5.66 36.72 -1.01
C GLY A 379 5.36 36.57 -2.51
N ASN A 380 4.31 35.81 -2.88
CA ASN A 380 4.03 35.43 -4.26
C ASN A 380 2.65 35.86 -4.77
N THR A 381 1.66 36.15 -3.92
CA THR A 381 0.37 36.71 -4.37
C THR A 381 0.55 38.07 -5.05
N LYS A 382 1.53 38.88 -4.60
CA LYS A 382 1.95 40.13 -5.25
C LYS A 382 2.51 39.93 -6.66
N LYS A 383 2.94 38.71 -7.01
CA LYS A 383 3.44 38.32 -8.33
C LYS A 383 2.36 37.61 -9.16
N ASN A 384 1.09 37.73 -8.75
CA ASN A 384 -0.07 37.13 -9.40
C ASN A 384 -0.05 35.60 -9.44
N VAL A 385 0.59 34.93 -8.48
CA VAL A 385 0.53 33.47 -8.31
C VAL A 385 -0.75 33.10 -7.56
N GLN A 386 -1.40 32.02 -8.00
CA GLN A 386 -2.61 31.49 -7.38
C GLN A 386 -2.31 30.26 -6.53
N PHE A 387 -3.07 30.11 -5.45
CA PHE A 387 -2.94 28.99 -4.51
C PHE A 387 -4.28 28.33 -4.25
N ILE A 388 -4.32 27.00 -4.29
CA ILE A 388 -5.46 26.18 -3.89
C ILE A 388 -5.00 25.25 -2.78
N PHE A 389 -5.69 25.31 -1.65
CA PHE A 389 -5.52 24.41 -0.53
C PHE A 389 -6.78 23.57 -0.40
N MET A 390 -6.66 22.26 -0.56
CA MET A 390 -7.74 21.32 -0.34
C MET A 390 -7.43 20.49 0.92
N ARG A 391 -8.34 20.51 1.88
CA ARG A 391 -8.28 19.64 3.05
C ARG A 391 -9.10 18.38 2.80
N MET A 392 -8.48 17.22 3.00
CA MET A 392 -9.11 15.90 2.96
C MET A 392 -9.50 15.44 4.37
N GLY A 393 -10.51 14.58 4.48
CA GLY A 393 -10.94 13.97 5.75
C GLY A 393 -12.13 14.63 6.44
N LYS A 394 -12.83 13.86 7.27
CA LYS A 394 -14.03 14.30 8.01
C LYS A 394 -13.64 15.13 9.25
N MET A 395 -14.16 16.35 9.37
CA MET A 395 -14.06 17.13 10.61
C MET A 395 -14.81 16.43 11.75
N GLN A 396 -14.10 16.10 12.83
CA GLN A 396 -14.74 15.81 14.12
C GLN A 396 -15.05 17.12 14.89
N SER A 397 -14.38 18.22 14.56
CA SER A 397 -14.60 19.56 15.13
C SER A 397 -14.02 20.67 14.22
N PRO A 398 -14.49 21.93 14.34
CA PRO A 398 -13.92 23.07 13.63
C PRO A 398 -12.47 23.33 14.07
N ASP A 399 -11.57 23.42 13.09
CA ASP A 399 -10.15 23.66 13.30
C ASP A 399 -9.87 25.16 13.37
N LYS A 400 -9.93 25.70 14.58
CA LYS A 400 -9.72 27.14 14.84
C LYS A 400 -8.38 27.66 14.32
N VAL A 401 -7.36 26.81 14.26
CA VAL A 401 -6.03 27.20 13.76
C VAL A 401 -6.09 27.43 12.26
N LEU A 402 -6.72 26.50 11.53
CA LEU A 402 -6.92 26.64 10.10
C LEU A 402 -7.86 27.80 9.76
N GLU A 403 -8.93 27.99 10.53
CA GLU A 403 -9.86 29.11 10.35
C GLU A 403 -9.15 30.47 10.50
N SER A 404 -8.33 30.62 11.56
CA SER A 404 -7.48 31.82 11.74
C SER A 404 -6.51 32.00 10.58
N PHE A 405 -5.88 30.92 10.13
CA PHE A 405 -4.95 30.95 9.00
C PHE A 405 -5.63 31.43 7.70
N VAL A 406 -6.82 30.90 7.39
CA VAL A 406 -7.61 31.25 6.21
C VAL A 406 -7.98 32.73 6.22
N GLU A 407 -8.44 33.25 7.36
CA GLU A 407 -8.85 34.65 7.46
C GLU A 407 -7.65 35.60 7.36
N GLU A 408 -6.49 35.24 7.92
CA GLU A 408 -5.26 36.04 7.81
C GLU A 408 -4.66 36.08 6.38
N VAL A 409 -4.88 35.03 5.59
CA VAL A 409 -4.30 34.87 4.25
C VAL A 409 -5.24 35.34 3.13
N LYS A 410 -6.48 35.66 3.48
CA LYS A 410 -7.58 36.03 2.57
C LYS A 410 -7.13 36.95 1.44
N ASP A 411 -7.09 36.39 0.23
CA ASP A 411 -6.66 37.05 -1.00
C ASP A 411 -7.49 36.50 -2.17
N LYS A 412 -7.77 37.34 -3.17
CA LYS A 412 -8.51 36.94 -4.38
C LYS A 412 -7.83 35.79 -5.14
N ASN A 413 -6.53 35.61 -4.99
CA ASN A 413 -5.70 34.58 -5.61
C ASN A 413 -5.53 33.32 -4.75
N VAL A 414 -6.15 33.23 -3.57
CA VAL A 414 -6.04 32.08 -2.68
C VAL A 414 -7.40 31.46 -2.43
N ARG A 415 -7.50 30.13 -2.54
CA ARG A 415 -8.72 29.38 -2.20
C ARG A 415 -8.41 28.27 -1.21
N PHE A 416 -9.29 28.15 -0.22
CA PHE A 416 -9.31 27.06 0.75
C PHE A 416 -10.59 26.27 0.56
N ILE A 417 -10.44 24.96 0.43
CA ILE A 417 -11.51 24.02 0.11
C ILE A 417 -11.53 22.99 1.22
N ASN A 418 -12.62 22.96 1.96
CA ASN A 418 -12.82 22.08 3.10
C ASN A 418 -13.98 21.14 2.80
N ARG A 419 -13.81 20.26 1.80
CA ARG A 419 -14.77 19.23 1.44
C ARG A 419 -14.03 18.07 0.78
N ASP A 420 -14.55 16.88 1.00
CA ASP A 420 -14.10 15.65 0.34
C ASP A 420 -14.77 15.56 -1.04
N ASP A 421 -13.99 15.76 -2.10
CA ASP A 421 -14.47 15.84 -3.49
C ASP A 421 -13.39 15.22 -4.40
N GLU A 422 -13.55 13.93 -4.69
CA GLU A 422 -12.60 13.14 -5.48
C GLU A 422 -12.36 13.76 -6.86
N ALA A 423 -13.41 14.18 -7.56
CA ALA A 423 -13.29 14.79 -8.88
C ALA A 423 -12.44 16.08 -8.84
N LEU A 424 -12.64 16.91 -7.82
CA LEU A 424 -11.86 18.12 -7.62
C LEU A 424 -10.40 17.79 -7.24
N LEU A 425 -10.15 16.75 -6.45
CA LEU A 425 -8.81 16.30 -6.09
C LEU A 425 -8.01 15.91 -7.33
N HIS A 426 -8.59 15.08 -8.20
CA HIS A 426 -8.01 14.72 -9.50
C HIS A 426 -7.72 15.97 -10.35
N LEU A 427 -8.67 16.89 -10.41
CA LEU A 427 -8.50 18.13 -11.17
C LEU A 427 -7.41 19.05 -10.57
N ILE A 428 -7.26 19.11 -9.25
CA ILE A 428 -6.17 19.85 -8.58
C ILE A 428 -4.82 19.26 -8.95
N CYS A 429 -4.67 17.94 -8.86
CA CYS A 429 -3.43 17.25 -9.23
C CYS A 429 -3.06 17.50 -10.70
N ALA A 430 -4.04 17.40 -11.60
CA ALA A 430 -3.81 17.53 -13.03
C ALA A 430 -3.64 18.99 -13.51
N GLY A 431 -4.45 19.91 -12.96
CA GLY A 431 -4.52 21.31 -13.39
C GLY A 431 -3.47 22.22 -12.76
N SER A 432 -2.83 21.81 -11.66
CA SER A 432 -1.82 22.63 -10.98
C SER A 432 -0.46 22.60 -11.69
N ASP A 433 0.25 23.72 -11.70
CA ASP A 433 1.62 23.77 -12.22
C ASP A 433 2.63 23.24 -11.21
N ILE A 434 2.36 23.48 -9.92
CA ILE A 434 3.19 23.07 -8.79
C ILE A 434 2.26 22.44 -7.75
N ILE A 435 2.65 21.27 -7.23
CA ILE A 435 2.04 20.70 -6.03
C ILE A 435 2.97 20.97 -4.85
N LEU A 436 2.43 21.66 -3.84
CA LEU A 436 3.11 21.88 -2.58
C LEU A 436 2.79 20.70 -1.65
N CYS A 437 3.83 19.98 -1.24
CA CYS A 437 3.77 18.94 -0.21
C CYS A 437 4.32 19.54 1.09
N PRO A 438 3.47 19.93 2.05
CA PRO A 438 3.91 20.65 3.24
C PRO A 438 4.60 19.76 4.29
N GLN A 439 4.57 18.43 4.12
CA GLN A 439 5.25 17.50 5.01
C GLN A 439 6.77 17.77 5.02
N HIS A 440 7.39 17.61 6.20
CA HIS A 440 8.84 17.65 6.39
C HIS A 440 9.52 16.42 5.75
N ASP A 441 9.38 16.24 4.43
CA ASP A 441 10.17 15.30 3.67
C ASP A 441 11.28 16.04 2.90
N PRO A 442 12.55 15.97 3.34
CA PRO A 442 13.63 16.71 2.72
C PRO A 442 14.17 16.08 1.43
N VAL A 443 13.57 15.02 0.87
CA VAL A 443 14.09 14.34 -0.35
C VAL A 443 13.67 15.03 -1.65
N HIS A 444 12.51 15.71 -1.66
CA HIS A 444 12.01 16.38 -2.85
C HIS A 444 11.89 17.89 -2.72
N GLN A 445 12.47 18.47 -1.66
CA GLN A 445 12.70 19.91 -1.61
C GLN A 445 13.74 20.26 -2.67
N VAL A 446 13.30 20.67 -3.85
CA VAL A 446 14.14 21.47 -4.72
C VAL A 446 14.10 22.88 -4.15
N PRO A 447 15.21 23.42 -3.63
CA PRO A 447 15.25 24.81 -3.20
C PRO A 447 14.77 25.67 -4.36
N ILE A 448 13.80 26.56 -4.10
CA ILE A 448 13.29 27.49 -5.12
C ILE A 448 14.45 28.31 -5.74
N SER A 449 15.58 28.39 -5.04
CA SER A 449 16.80 29.09 -5.41
C SER A 449 17.66 28.41 -6.50
N ASN A 450 17.36 27.21 -7.00
CA ASN A 450 18.19 26.59 -8.05
C ASN A 450 17.42 25.99 -9.25
N PRO A 451 16.87 26.85 -10.15
CA PRO A 451 16.10 26.45 -11.33
C PRO A 451 16.84 25.51 -12.30
N SER A 452 18.18 25.54 -12.32
CA SER A 452 18.99 24.72 -13.22
C SER A 452 18.86 23.22 -12.95
N LYS A 453 18.56 22.82 -11.70
CA LYS A 453 18.33 21.43 -11.32
C LYS A 453 16.88 20.98 -11.52
N TRP A 454 15.94 21.91 -11.73
CA TRP A 454 14.51 21.58 -11.84
C TRP A 454 14.25 20.72 -13.06
N LYS A 455 14.77 21.09 -14.23
CA LYS A 455 14.58 20.30 -15.45
C LYS A 455 15.07 18.85 -15.30
N ARG A 456 16.26 18.66 -14.71
CA ARG A 456 16.82 17.33 -14.49
C ARG A 456 16.02 16.53 -13.47
N ASN A 457 15.68 17.12 -12.32
CA ASN A 457 14.91 16.43 -11.29
C ASN A 457 13.47 16.13 -11.74
N ILE A 458 12.85 17.01 -12.52
CA ILE A 458 11.54 16.78 -13.13
C ILE A 458 11.64 15.66 -14.16
N ALA A 459 12.65 15.66 -15.04
CA ALA A 459 12.86 14.58 -16.00
C ALA A 459 13.11 13.24 -15.28
N GLU A 460 14.02 13.20 -14.30
CA GLU A 460 14.30 12.00 -13.49
C GLU A 460 13.06 11.54 -12.69
N ALA A 461 12.18 12.45 -12.26
CA ALA A 461 10.93 12.10 -11.59
C ALA A 461 9.86 11.58 -12.57
N MET A 462 9.82 12.12 -13.80
CA MET A 462 8.91 11.67 -14.86
C MET A 462 9.32 10.33 -15.47
N GLU A 463 10.60 9.95 -15.35
CA GLU A 463 11.10 8.62 -15.73
C GLU A 463 10.73 7.52 -14.71
N LYS A 464 10.26 7.90 -13.51
CA LYS A 464 9.87 6.94 -12.48
C LYS A 464 8.41 6.55 -12.63
N ASP A 465 8.17 5.26 -12.78
CA ASP A 465 6.85 4.67 -12.74
C ASP A 465 6.57 4.12 -11.33
N PHE A 466 5.84 4.93 -10.55
CA PHE A 466 5.40 4.54 -9.21
C PHE A 466 4.08 3.76 -9.22
N SER A 467 3.63 3.27 -10.38
CA SER A 467 2.44 2.43 -10.45
C SER A 467 2.62 1.13 -9.70
N TRP A 468 1.50 0.55 -9.27
CA TRP A 468 1.49 -0.81 -8.72
C TRP A 468 2.11 -1.84 -9.68
N ASP A 469 2.02 -1.62 -10.99
CA ASP A 469 2.53 -2.54 -12.01
C ASP A 469 4.04 -2.48 -12.22
N ALA A 470 4.68 -1.40 -11.78
CA ALA A 470 6.08 -1.13 -12.00
C ALA A 470 6.92 -1.33 -10.73
N GLU A 471 7.56 -0.27 -10.24
CA GLU A 471 8.61 -0.35 -9.21
C GLU A 471 8.09 -0.99 -7.91
N CYS A 472 6.86 -0.68 -7.52
CA CYS A 472 6.30 -1.18 -6.26
C CYS A 472 6.18 -2.71 -6.23
N SER A 473 5.47 -3.33 -7.18
CA SER A 473 5.32 -4.79 -7.20
C SER A 473 6.64 -5.51 -7.50
N ASN A 474 7.57 -4.89 -8.24
CA ASN A 474 8.88 -5.50 -8.52
C ASN A 474 9.73 -5.66 -7.25
N VAL A 475 9.68 -4.71 -6.32
CA VAL A 475 10.37 -4.84 -5.02
C VAL A 475 9.81 -6.02 -4.21
N HIS A 476 8.49 -6.20 -4.20
CA HIS A 476 7.85 -7.33 -3.52
C HIS A 476 8.17 -8.67 -4.17
N ILE A 477 8.11 -8.75 -5.50
CA ILE A 477 8.47 -9.98 -6.22
C ILE A 477 9.92 -10.36 -5.93
N SER A 478 10.84 -9.38 -5.92
CA SER A 478 12.23 -9.61 -5.51
C SER A 478 12.33 -10.11 -4.06
N ALA A 479 11.51 -9.59 -3.15
CA ALA A 479 11.41 -10.10 -1.78
C ALA A 479 10.96 -11.56 -1.74
N TYR A 480 9.90 -11.91 -2.49
CA TYR A 480 9.35 -13.27 -2.56
C TYR A 480 10.34 -14.27 -3.18
N GLU A 481 11.01 -13.87 -4.25
CA GLU A 481 12.08 -14.67 -4.89
C GLU A 481 13.25 -14.89 -3.93
N ALA A 482 13.66 -13.87 -3.18
CA ALA A 482 14.74 -13.98 -2.22
C ALA A 482 14.41 -14.93 -1.05
N VAL A 483 13.16 -14.95 -0.56
CA VAL A 483 12.79 -15.81 0.58
C VAL A 483 12.60 -17.28 0.18
N LYS A 484 12.23 -17.57 -1.07
CA LYS A 484 12.06 -18.96 -1.55
C LYS A 484 13.38 -19.73 -1.68
N ASN A 485 14.50 -19.00 -1.78
CA ASN A 485 15.83 -19.58 -1.82
C ASN A 485 16.43 -19.83 -0.42
N LEU A 486 15.69 -19.52 0.65
CA LEU A 486 16.03 -19.78 2.06
C LEU A 486 15.24 -20.98 2.56
#